data_AF-A0A7X7K278-F1
#
_entry.id   AF-A0A7X7K278-F1
#
_cell.length_a   1.000
_cell.length_b   1.000
_cell.length_c   1.000
_cell.angle_alpha   90.00
_cell.angle_beta   90.00
_cell.angle_gamma   90.00
#
_symmetry.space_group_name_H-M   'P 1'
#
loop_
_entity.id
_entity.type
_entity.pdbx_description
1 polymer ?
#
loop_
_entity_poly.entity_id
_entity_poly.type
_entity_poly.pdbx_seq_one_letter_code
_entity_poly.pdbx_strand_id
1 'polypeptide(L)'
;LATLSGTFLFSAMGDSLWSADRTRVGYTVAAEVWSNERTLVISDLDGGHATEYATGDLEFVGWADQGEYFAFRDRSSGQFFLGRVGQAANPLVQGGGSEQVVSLEWVGADTVVYTAAAQGTFTLWRQRIGEEPYLVDTTGGTIPTIDVLP
;
A
#
# COMPACT_ATOMS: atom_id res chain seq x y z
N LEU A 1 -10.01 26.79 -19.89
CA LEU A 1 -9.24 25.75 -19.17
C LEU A 1 -7.87 26.33 -18.86
N ALA A 2 -7.54 26.49 -17.58
CA ALA A 2 -6.20 26.91 -17.17
C ALA A 2 -5.35 25.65 -17.00
N THR A 3 -4.33 25.49 -17.83
CA THR A 3 -3.35 24.40 -17.73
C THR A 3 -2.39 24.75 -16.59
N LEU A 4 -2.38 23.98 -15.52
CA LEU A 4 -1.32 24.07 -14.51
C LEU A 4 -0.02 23.53 -15.14
N SER A 5 0.94 24.42 -15.40
CA SER A 5 2.29 24.02 -15.79
C SER A 5 2.99 23.39 -14.58
N GLY A 6 3.00 22.06 -14.54
CA GLY A 6 3.79 21.26 -13.63
C GLY A 6 4.53 20.18 -14.41
N THR A 7 5.82 19.99 -14.13
CA THR A 7 6.58 18.88 -14.68
C THR A 7 6.56 17.75 -13.66
N PHE A 8 6.02 16.59 -14.03
CA PHE A 8 6.25 15.36 -13.26
C PHE A 8 7.74 15.03 -13.38
N LEU A 9 8.48 15.19 -12.28
CA LEU A 9 9.86 14.77 -12.22
C LEU A 9 9.89 13.26 -11.95
N PHE A 10 10.21 12.49 -12.98
CA PHE A 10 10.52 11.07 -12.88
C PHE A 10 11.95 10.87 -12.36
N SER A 11 12.25 11.36 -11.16
CA SER A 11 13.54 11.07 -10.52
C SER A 11 13.36 9.86 -9.60
N ALA A 12 13.73 8.68 -10.09
CA ALA A 12 13.78 7.41 -9.35
C ALA A 12 12.41 6.84 -8.88
N MET A 13 11.45 6.71 -9.78
CA MET A 13 10.19 6.02 -9.47
C MET A 13 10.44 4.51 -9.34
N GLY A 14 10.23 3.95 -8.15
CA GLY A 14 10.18 2.50 -7.97
C GLY A 14 9.01 1.90 -8.75
N ASP A 15 9.15 0.65 -9.20
CA ASP A 15 8.10 -0.08 -9.96
C ASP A 15 6.76 -0.13 -9.22
N SER A 16 6.75 0.10 -7.90
CA SER A 16 5.55 0.05 -7.06
C SER A 16 4.49 1.09 -7.39
N LEU A 17 4.79 2.19 -8.08
CA LEU A 17 3.78 3.20 -8.42
C LEU A 17 2.84 2.75 -9.55
N TRP A 18 3.31 1.88 -10.43
CA TRP A 18 2.57 1.42 -11.59
C TRP A 18 1.80 0.15 -11.25
N SER A 19 0.56 0.07 -11.70
CA SER A 19 -0.11 -1.23 -11.71
C SER A 19 0.65 -2.21 -12.61
N ALA A 20 0.59 -3.50 -12.29
CA ALA A 20 1.34 -4.53 -13.04
C ALA A 20 0.98 -4.57 -14.54
N ASP A 21 -0.28 -4.32 -14.88
CA ASP A 21 -0.78 -4.20 -16.25
C ASP A 21 -0.43 -2.86 -16.93
N ARG A 22 0.20 -1.94 -16.19
CA ARG A 22 0.57 -0.57 -16.60
C ARG A 22 -0.59 0.19 -17.20
N THR A 23 -1.78 0.06 -16.62
CA THR A 23 -2.95 0.89 -16.98
C THR A 23 -3.21 2.00 -15.99
N ARG A 24 -2.63 1.92 -14.78
CA ARG A 24 -2.85 2.84 -13.67
C ARG A 24 -1.56 3.25 -12.98
N VAL A 25 -1.63 4.40 -12.32
CA VAL A 25 -0.61 4.89 -11.40
C VAL A 25 -1.23 5.25 -10.06
N GLY A 26 -0.61 4.81 -8.98
CA GLY A 26 -0.99 5.12 -7.61
C GLY A 26 0.07 6.01 -6.99
N TYR A 27 -0.31 7.15 -6.44
CA TYR A 27 0.62 8.12 -5.90
C TYR A 27 -0.04 9.00 -4.85
N THR A 28 0.78 9.68 -4.06
CA THR A 28 0.30 10.66 -3.07
C THR A 28 0.73 12.06 -3.45
N VAL A 29 -0.19 13.02 -3.35
CA VAL A 29 0.06 14.45 -3.58
C VAL A 29 -0.06 15.19 -2.26
N ALA A 30 0.81 16.17 -2.01
CA ALA A 30 0.69 17.01 -0.81
C ALA A 30 -0.63 17.79 -0.87
N ALA A 31 -1.41 17.77 0.21
CA ALA A 31 -2.66 18.51 0.30
C ALA A 31 -2.40 20.02 0.43
N GLU A 32 -1.35 20.38 1.19
CA GLU A 32 -0.93 21.77 1.42
C GLU A 32 0.60 21.89 1.40
N VAL A 33 1.09 23.11 1.11
CA VAL A 33 2.53 23.40 1.13
C VAL A 33 3.02 23.32 2.59
N TRP A 34 4.13 22.60 2.83
CA TRP A 34 4.75 22.35 4.14
C TRP A 34 3.98 21.41 5.08
N SER A 35 2.92 20.77 4.61
CA SER A 35 2.21 19.74 5.35
C SER A 35 2.75 18.34 5.04
N ASN A 36 2.70 17.45 6.03
CA ASN A 36 2.85 16.00 5.81
C ASN A 36 1.54 15.35 5.35
N GLU A 37 0.43 16.11 5.32
CA GLU A 37 -0.83 15.64 4.78
C GLU A 37 -0.75 15.46 3.26
N ARG A 38 -1.17 14.30 2.82
CA ARG A 38 -1.16 13.86 1.44
C ARG A 38 -2.48 13.22 1.09
N THR A 39 -2.94 13.48 -0.13
CA THR A 39 -4.07 12.79 -0.73
C THR A 39 -3.55 11.64 -1.57
N LEU A 40 -4.07 10.43 -1.33
CA LEU A 40 -3.84 9.26 -2.17
C LEU A 40 -4.73 9.35 -3.41
N VAL A 41 -4.09 9.30 -4.57
CA VAL A 41 -4.72 9.38 -5.89
C VAL A 41 -4.38 8.13 -6.69
N ILE A 42 -5.39 7.53 -7.30
CA ILE A 42 -5.22 6.54 -8.36
C ILE A 42 -5.69 7.18 -9.67
N SER A 43 -4.84 7.15 -10.69
CA SER A 43 -5.18 7.66 -12.02
C SER A 43 -5.04 6.58 -13.08
N ASP A 44 -6.00 6.53 -14.00
CA ASP A 44 -5.86 5.82 -15.26
C ASP A 44 -4.87 6.59 -16.16
N LEU A 45 -4.08 5.87 -16.96
CA LEU A 45 -3.05 6.46 -17.82
C LEU A 45 -3.58 7.05 -19.13
N ASP A 46 -4.82 6.75 -19.49
CA ASP A 46 -5.50 7.39 -20.61
C ASP A 46 -5.89 8.85 -20.28
N GLY A 47 -5.65 9.29 -19.05
CA GLY A 47 -5.91 10.66 -18.58
C GLY A 47 -7.40 10.94 -18.33
N GLY A 48 -8.26 9.91 -18.37
CA GLY A 48 -9.70 10.08 -18.25
C GLY A 48 -10.20 10.20 -16.81
N HIS A 49 -9.53 9.52 -15.87
CA HIS A 49 -10.09 9.30 -14.52
C HIS A 49 -8.99 9.30 -13.45
N ALA A 50 -9.06 10.28 -12.54
CA ALA A 50 -8.31 10.28 -11.29
C ALA A 50 -9.29 10.22 -10.11
N THR A 51 -9.06 9.32 -9.17
CA THR A 51 -9.89 9.13 -7.98
C THR A 51 -9.05 9.35 -6.74
N GLU A 52 -9.54 10.21 -5.85
CA GLU A 52 -9.00 10.41 -4.51
C GLU A 52 -9.59 9.36 -3.56
N TYR A 53 -8.74 8.63 -2.83
CA TYR A 53 -9.20 7.55 -1.94
C TYR A 53 -9.16 7.92 -0.46
N ALA A 54 -8.15 8.69 -0.06
CA ALA A 54 -7.94 9.07 1.33
C ALA A 54 -7.02 10.29 1.41
N THR A 55 -7.12 11.03 2.52
CA THR A 55 -6.23 12.15 2.86
C THR A 55 -5.72 11.95 4.28
N GLY A 56 -4.43 12.20 4.51
CA GLY A 56 -3.76 12.04 5.80
C GLY A 56 -2.24 11.97 5.64
N ASP A 57 -1.51 11.51 6.65
CA ASP A 57 -0.06 11.28 6.50
C ASP A 57 0.21 9.96 5.75
N LEU A 58 -0.09 9.93 4.45
CA LEU A 58 -0.20 8.70 3.67
C LEU A 58 1.07 8.33 2.88
N GLU A 59 1.33 7.04 2.78
CA GLU A 59 2.37 6.44 1.95
C GLU A 59 1.73 5.36 1.05
N PHE A 60 1.97 5.45 -0.26
CA PHE A 60 1.55 4.40 -1.18
C PHE A 60 2.55 3.24 -1.12
N VAL A 61 2.05 2.02 -0.91
CA VAL A 61 2.89 0.83 -0.73
C VAL A 61 3.10 0.12 -2.07
N GLY A 62 2.01 -0.18 -2.79
CA GLY A 62 2.11 -0.83 -4.09
C GLY A 62 0.82 -1.50 -4.54
N TRP A 63 0.91 -2.15 -5.69
CA TRP A 63 -0.19 -2.80 -6.39
C TRP A 63 -0.15 -4.32 -6.28
N ALA A 64 -1.32 -4.95 -6.34
CA ALA A 64 -1.45 -6.37 -6.65
C ALA A 64 -1.20 -6.65 -8.14
N ASP A 65 -0.90 -7.91 -8.49
CA ASP A 65 -0.48 -8.35 -9.84
C ASP A 65 -1.48 -8.07 -10.99
N GLN A 66 -2.73 -7.75 -10.68
CA GLN A 66 -3.77 -7.44 -11.68
C GLN A 66 -4.18 -5.96 -11.67
N GLY A 67 -3.55 -5.12 -10.85
CA GLY A 67 -3.85 -3.69 -10.79
C GLY A 67 -5.25 -3.32 -10.28
N GLU A 68 -6.01 -4.29 -9.78
CA GLU A 68 -7.34 -4.08 -9.19
C GLU A 68 -7.26 -3.65 -7.73
N TYR A 69 -6.29 -4.22 -7.00
CA TYR A 69 -6.05 -3.95 -5.59
C TYR A 69 -4.73 -3.22 -5.37
N PHE A 70 -4.69 -2.43 -4.31
CA PHE A 70 -3.51 -1.67 -3.91
C PHE A 70 -3.46 -1.52 -2.40
N ALA A 71 -2.26 -1.27 -1.88
CA ALA A 71 -2.03 -1.05 -0.46
C ALA A 71 -1.45 0.35 -0.22
N PHE A 72 -1.82 0.94 0.91
CA PHE A 72 -1.23 2.17 1.41
C PHE A 72 -1.17 2.14 2.93
N ARG A 73 -0.36 3.02 3.50
CA ARG A 73 -0.15 3.14 4.94
C ARG A 73 -0.44 4.56 5.40
N ASP A 74 -1.12 4.68 6.53
CA ASP A 74 -1.10 5.92 7.31
C ASP A 74 0.14 5.90 8.22
N ARG A 75 1.10 6.77 7.96
CA ARG A 75 2.37 6.85 8.70
C ARG A 75 2.17 7.36 10.12
N SER A 76 1.10 8.10 10.40
CA SER A 76 0.82 8.64 11.73
C SER A 76 0.35 7.56 12.70
N SER A 77 -0.54 6.66 12.26
CA SER A 77 -1.03 5.52 13.04
C SER A 77 -0.20 4.24 12.84
N GLY A 78 0.52 4.16 11.72
CA GLY A 78 1.19 2.94 11.27
C GLY A 78 0.23 1.90 10.67
N GLN A 79 -1.07 2.19 10.55
CA GLN A 79 -2.07 1.28 10.02
C GLN A 79 -1.92 1.11 8.50
N PHE A 80 -2.00 -0.13 8.04
CA PHE A 80 -2.08 -0.46 6.61
C PHE A 80 -3.54 -0.58 6.19
N PHE A 81 -3.81 -0.18 4.94
CA PHE A 81 -5.11 -0.24 4.30
C PHE A 81 -5.00 -0.97 2.97
N LEU A 82 -6.03 -1.73 2.64
CA LEU A 82 -6.22 -2.39 1.36
C LEU A 82 -7.32 -1.66 0.59
N GLY A 83 -6.97 -1.11 -0.56
CA GLY A 83 -7.88 -0.49 -1.49
C GLY A 83 -8.21 -1.39 -2.67
N ARG A 84 -9.38 -1.14 -3.26
CA ARG A 84 -9.81 -1.72 -4.54
C ARG A 84 -10.27 -0.58 -5.43
N VAL A 85 -9.91 -0.63 -6.71
CA VAL A 85 -10.29 0.44 -7.65
C VAL A 85 -11.81 0.62 -7.67
N GLY A 86 -12.27 1.85 -7.46
CA GLY A 86 -13.68 2.23 -7.43
C GLY A 86 -14.40 1.92 -6.11
N GLN A 87 -13.70 1.49 -5.06
CA GLN A 87 -14.29 1.17 -3.75
C GLN A 87 -13.53 1.85 -2.61
N ALA A 88 -14.23 2.07 -1.49
CA ALA A 88 -13.58 2.55 -0.27
C ALA A 88 -12.54 1.54 0.22
N ALA A 89 -11.41 2.04 0.71
CA ALA A 89 -10.37 1.21 1.30
C ALA A 89 -10.77 0.69 2.68
N ASN A 90 -10.30 -0.50 3.01
CA ASN A 90 -10.54 -1.13 4.30
C ASN A 90 -9.23 -1.26 5.07
N PRO A 91 -9.23 -1.13 6.40
CA PRO A 91 -8.04 -1.43 7.19
C PRO A 91 -7.64 -2.89 7.00
N LEU A 92 -6.34 -3.15 6.91
CA LEU A 92 -5.79 -4.50 6.94
C LEU A 92 -6.20 -5.18 8.25
N VAL A 93 -6.83 -6.34 8.16
CA VAL A 93 -7.22 -7.13 9.33
C VAL A 93 -5.96 -7.81 9.87
N GLN A 94 -5.62 -7.51 11.12
CA GLN A 94 -4.46 -8.12 11.77
C GLN A 94 -4.88 -9.38 12.53
N GLY A 95 -4.17 -10.48 12.33
CA GLY A 95 -4.40 -11.73 13.05
C GLY A 95 -3.96 -11.71 14.53
N GLY A 96 -2.99 -10.85 14.88
CA GLY A 96 -2.46 -10.70 16.24
C GLY A 96 -3.02 -9.47 16.96
N GLY A 97 -3.46 -9.62 18.21
CA GLY A 97 -4.18 -8.55 18.93
C GLY A 97 -3.35 -7.34 19.36
N SER A 98 -2.02 -7.47 19.50
CA SER A 98 -1.14 -6.37 19.92
C SER A 98 0.09 -6.22 19.02
N GLU A 99 0.10 -6.87 17.87
CA GLU A 99 1.22 -6.82 16.94
C GLU A 99 1.06 -5.61 16.02
N GLN A 100 2.17 -4.94 15.68
CA GLN A 100 2.17 -3.85 14.70
C GLN A 100 2.69 -4.36 13.37
N VAL A 101 1.94 -4.17 12.27
CA VAL A 101 2.45 -4.47 10.93
C VAL A 101 3.62 -3.52 10.61
N VAL A 102 4.76 -4.09 10.24
CA VAL A 102 5.99 -3.36 9.92
C VAL A 102 6.37 -3.44 8.44
N SER A 103 5.86 -4.45 7.72
CA SER A 103 6.06 -4.62 6.28
C SER A 103 4.89 -5.38 5.67
N LEU A 104 4.58 -5.11 4.41
CA LEU A 104 3.53 -5.76 3.63
C LEU A 104 3.97 -5.85 2.17
N GLU A 105 3.76 -7.02 1.57
CA GLU A 105 4.02 -7.29 0.16
C GLU A 105 2.80 -7.96 -0.48
N TRP A 106 2.55 -7.65 -1.75
CA TRP A 106 1.56 -8.36 -2.55
C TRP A 106 2.15 -9.68 -3.05
N VAL A 107 1.34 -10.75 -2.98
CA VAL A 107 1.68 -12.06 -3.53
C VAL A 107 0.50 -12.52 -4.36
N GLY A 108 0.45 -12.11 -5.62
CA GLY A 108 -0.66 -12.41 -6.52
C GLY A 108 -1.70 -11.29 -6.62
N ALA A 109 -2.89 -11.65 -7.10
CA ALA A 109 -3.94 -10.69 -7.45
C ALA A 109 -4.77 -10.20 -6.25
N ASP A 110 -4.87 -10.97 -5.18
CA ASP A 110 -5.81 -10.73 -4.08
C ASP A 110 -5.24 -11.12 -2.70
N THR A 111 -3.93 -11.36 -2.63
CA THR A 111 -3.28 -11.90 -1.44
C THR A 111 -2.10 -11.03 -1.06
N VAL A 112 -1.99 -10.74 0.23
CA VAL A 112 -0.85 -10.05 0.83
C VAL A 112 -0.13 -10.98 1.81
N VAL A 113 1.17 -10.79 1.91
CA VAL A 113 1.98 -11.32 2.99
C VAL A 113 2.51 -10.14 3.78
N TYR A 114 2.37 -10.18 5.10
CA TYR A 114 2.82 -9.08 5.95
C TYR A 114 3.52 -9.59 7.21
N THR A 115 4.47 -8.80 7.68
CA THR A 115 5.19 -9.06 8.92
C THR A 115 4.63 -8.14 9.99
N ALA A 116 4.19 -8.73 11.10
CA ALA A 116 3.78 -8.01 12.30
C ALA A 116 4.80 -8.22 13.43
N ALA A 117 5.04 -7.21 14.25
CA ALA A 117 6.04 -7.21 15.30
C ALA A 117 5.42 -6.95 16.68
N ALA A 118 5.81 -7.74 17.67
CA ALA A 118 5.49 -7.53 19.08
C ALA A 118 6.63 -8.00 19.98
N GLN A 119 7.16 -7.12 20.82
CA GLN A 119 8.15 -7.45 21.87
C GLN A 119 9.33 -8.34 21.41
N GLY A 120 9.94 -8.01 20.26
CA GLY A 120 11.08 -8.78 19.72
C GLY A 120 10.71 -10.10 19.02
N THR A 121 9.41 -10.32 18.82
CA THR A 121 8.87 -11.39 17.99
C THR A 121 8.33 -10.80 16.69
N PHE A 122 8.59 -11.50 15.59
CA PHE A 122 8.06 -11.20 14.26
C PHE A 122 7.19 -12.35 13.80
N THR A 123 5.97 -12.02 13.39
CA THR A 123 4.96 -12.96 12.96
C THR A 123 4.67 -12.71 11.49
N LEU A 124 4.84 -13.73 10.67
CA LEU A 124 4.53 -13.68 9.25
C LEU A 124 3.10 -14.16 9.05
N TRP A 125 2.31 -13.33 8.39
CA TRP A 125 0.92 -13.60 8.07
C TRP A 125 0.70 -13.58 6.57
N ARG A 126 -0.20 -14.44 6.10
CA ARG A 126 -0.77 -14.36 4.76
C ARG A 126 -2.24 -14.02 4.89
N GLN A 127 -2.70 -13.03 4.16
CA GLN A 127 -4.12 -12.69 4.11
C GLN A 127 -4.58 -12.58 2.66
N ARG A 128 -5.63 -13.34 2.35
CA ARG A 128 -6.42 -13.13 1.14
C ARG A 128 -7.53 -12.14 1.43
N ILE A 129 -7.82 -11.24 0.49
CA ILE A 129 -8.84 -10.20 0.67
C ILE A 129 -10.21 -10.86 0.95
N GLY A 130 -10.85 -10.42 2.03
CA GLY A 130 -12.14 -10.97 2.48
C GLY A 130 -12.04 -12.25 3.29
N GLU A 131 -10.84 -12.77 3.52
CA GLU A 131 -10.59 -13.93 4.40
C GLU A 131 -9.85 -13.50 5.67
N GLU A 132 -9.96 -14.35 6.70
CA GLU A 132 -9.20 -14.21 7.94
C GLU A 132 -7.70 -14.42 7.70
N PRO A 133 -6.81 -13.67 8.38
CA PRO A 133 -5.37 -13.88 8.28
C PRO A 133 -4.95 -15.29 8.70
N TYR A 134 -4.06 -15.88 7.90
CA TYR A 134 -3.44 -17.17 8.18
C TYR A 134 -2.01 -16.97 8.71
N LEU A 135 -1.73 -17.53 9.88
CA LEU A 135 -0.40 -17.55 10.47
C LEU A 135 0.53 -18.42 9.62
N VAL A 136 1.57 -17.83 9.03
CA VAL A 136 2.56 -18.55 8.25
C VAL A 136 3.70 -19.02 9.14
N ASP A 137 4.28 -18.11 9.93
CA ASP A 137 5.42 -18.40 10.80
C ASP A 137 5.55 -17.38 11.94
N THR A 138 6.34 -17.72 12.96
CA THR A 138 6.71 -16.83 14.06
C THR A 138 8.17 -17.03 14.43
N THR A 139 8.95 -15.96 14.40
CA THR A 139 10.37 -15.97 14.78
C THR A 139 10.69 -14.90 15.81
N GLY A 140 11.58 -15.21 16.74
CA GLY A 140 12.22 -14.21 17.60
C GLY A 140 13.44 -13.60 16.91
N GLY A 141 13.89 -12.44 17.37
CA GLY A 141 15.19 -11.87 17.00
C GLY A 141 15.10 -10.58 16.19
N THR A 142 15.70 -10.54 15.00
CA THR A 142 15.70 -9.37 14.10
C THR A 142 14.59 -9.47 13.06
N ILE A 143 14.24 -8.34 12.44
CA ILE A 143 13.21 -8.27 11.39
C ILE A 143 13.53 -9.31 10.30
N PRO A 144 12.62 -10.25 9.98
CA PRO A 144 12.83 -11.20 8.90
C PRO A 144 12.81 -10.46 7.56
N THR A 145 13.76 -10.76 6.68
CA THR A 145 13.74 -10.32 5.29
C THR A 145 12.89 -11.28 4.47
N ILE A 146 11.85 -10.76 3.82
CA ILE A 146 11.07 -11.54 2.84
C ILE A 146 11.77 -11.34 1.49
N ASP A 147 12.53 -12.33 1.05
CA ASP A 147 13.10 -12.34 -0.30
C ASP A 147 12.01 -12.81 -1.28
N VAL A 148 11.37 -11.87 -1.96
CA VAL A 148 10.48 -12.19 -3.09
C VAL A 148 11.38 -12.51 -4.28
N LEU A 149 11.46 -13.79 -4.69
CA LEU A 149 12.19 -14.17 -5.89
C LEU A 149 11.51 -13.55 -7.13
N PRO A 150 12.28 -13.02 -8.10
CA PRO A 150 11.77 -12.29 -9.26
C PRO A 150 10.96 -13.16 -10.23
#